data_AF-E8ZKJ7-F1
#
_entry.id   AF-E8ZKJ7-F1
#
_cell.length_a   1.000
_cell.length_b   1.000
_cell.length_c   1.000
_cell.angle_alpha   90.00
_cell.angle_beta   90.00
_cell.angle_gamma   90.00
#
_symmetry.space_group_name_H-M   'P 1'
#
loop_
_entity.id
_entity.type
_entity.pdbx_description
1 polymer ?
#
loop_
_entity_poly.entity_id
_entity_poly.type
_entity_poly.pdbx_seq_one_letter_code
_entity_poly.pdbx_strand_id
1 'polypeptide(L)'
;MSVITKAGIGLASGAGVTGASVAGVHYNSIETIGNKIKNEVLGTDKDFDDAWSDQFKKLEKEAKIPSSLKAIKDKHQGNDKNGGEAIKGWCRMMYENTYQSKLVGAKEDDLKITKKFCILTLSERLTNSIQSGDKILSFDNGTDSSSYQSNYDKIKDHDDKTMGILPKELSDLKNHQSEASTKWNVIQSFCKKKVSIPFTKIDDFKIVKKYCTKNSST
;
A
#
# COMPACT_ATOMS: atom_id res chain seq x y z
N MET A 1 -43.02 56.83 8.19
CA MET A 1 -41.96 57.03 9.20
C MET A 1 -41.98 55.81 10.11
N SER A 2 -40.95 54.96 10.04
CA SER A 2 -40.83 53.81 10.94
C SER A 2 -39.54 53.94 11.73
N VAL A 3 -39.68 53.75 13.04
CA VAL A 3 -38.71 54.08 14.08
C VAL A 3 -37.73 52.93 14.25
N ILE A 4 -36.44 53.25 14.24
CA ILE A 4 -35.33 52.34 14.51
C ILE A 4 -35.37 51.94 15.99
N THR A 5 -35.42 50.65 16.29
CA THR A 5 -35.15 50.13 17.64
C THR A 5 -33.95 49.18 17.60
N LYS A 6 -32.98 49.54 18.43
CA LYS A 6 -31.68 48.89 18.67
C LYS A 6 -31.85 47.48 19.25
N ALA A 7 -31.09 46.52 18.73
CA ALA A 7 -30.72 45.32 19.47
C ALA A 7 -29.20 45.37 19.72
N GLY A 8 -28.83 45.44 20.99
CA GLY A 8 -27.45 45.39 21.44
C GLY A 8 -26.96 43.95 21.54
N ILE A 9 -25.71 43.72 21.14
CA ILE A 9 -24.90 42.58 21.58
C ILE A 9 -23.58 43.16 22.03
N GLY A 10 -23.39 43.20 23.35
CA GLY A 10 -22.07 43.32 23.95
C GLY A 10 -21.32 41.99 23.79
N LEU A 11 -20.04 42.08 23.46
CA LEU A 11 -18.95 41.74 24.37
C LEU A 11 -17.63 42.16 23.71
N ALA A 12 -16.86 42.92 24.47
CA ALA A 12 -15.53 43.36 24.14
C ALA A 12 -14.55 42.18 24.13
N SER A 13 -13.74 42.07 23.07
CA SER A 13 -12.27 42.20 23.14
C SER A 13 -11.62 41.65 21.86
N GLY A 14 -10.98 42.53 21.09
CA GLY A 14 -9.82 42.19 20.25
C GLY A 14 -10.07 41.62 18.85
N ALA A 15 -9.95 42.51 17.85
CA ALA A 15 -9.63 42.27 16.43
C ALA A 15 -10.70 41.67 15.48
N GLY A 16 -11.35 42.58 14.73
CA GLY A 16 -11.63 42.42 13.29
C GLY A 16 -12.90 41.66 12.90
N VAL A 17 -13.99 42.40 12.70
CA VAL A 17 -15.25 41.92 12.13
C VAL A 17 -15.22 41.80 10.59
N THR A 18 -15.99 40.83 10.10
CA THR A 18 -16.76 40.80 8.85
C THR A 18 -16.03 40.66 7.52
N GLY A 19 -16.08 39.43 7.01
CA GLY A 19 -16.07 39.12 5.59
C GLY A 19 -16.73 37.77 5.36
N ALA A 20 -18.04 37.67 5.56
CA ALA A 20 -18.81 36.58 4.96
C ALA A 20 -18.89 36.84 3.45
N SER A 21 -17.76 36.66 2.76
CA SER A 21 -17.79 36.46 1.33
C SER A 21 -18.43 35.10 1.11
N VAL A 22 -19.63 35.13 0.54
CA VAL A 22 -20.19 34.01 -0.21
C VAL A 22 -19.25 33.81 -1.40
N ALA A 23 -18.08 33.21 -1.15
CA ALA A 23 -17.18 32.80 -2.20
C ALA A 23 -17.91 31.65 -2.91
N GLY A 24 -18.43 31.95 -4.10
CA GLY A 24 -18.95 30.96 -5.02
C GLY A 24 -18.01 29.76 -5.02
N VAL A 25 -18.58 28.59 -4.81
CA VAL A 25 -17.86 27.33 -4.68
C VAL A 25 -17.10 27.10 -5.98
N HIS A 26 -15.85 27.55 -6.04
CA HIS A 26 -14.92 27.15 -7.09
C HIS A 26 -14.54 25.69 -6.83
N TYR A 27 -15.41 24.77 -7.25
CA TYR A 27 -15.15 23.33 -7.35
C TYR A 27 -14.14 23.04 -8.50
N ASN A 28 -13.05 23.82 -8.56
CA ASN A 28 -12.06 23.73 -9.62
C ASN A 28 -10.80 22.99 -9.11
N SER A 29 -10.72 21.70 -9.44
CA SER A 29 -9.53 20.85 -9.43
C SER A 29 -8.78 20.73 -8.10
N ILE A 30 -9.48 20.33 -7.04
CA ILE A 30 -8.80 19.82 -5.83
C ILE A 30 -8.26 18.42 -6.17
N GLU A 31 -6.95 18.27 -6.17
CA GLU A 31 -6.33 16.95 -6.24
C GLU A 31 -5.94 16.51 -4.84
N THR A 32 -6.47 15.37 -4.40
CA THR A 32 -6.14 14.78 -3.11
C THR A 32 -4.92 13.87 -3.21
N ILE A 33 -4.31 13.55 -2.06
CA ILE A 33 -3.27 12.53 -1.99
C ILE A 33 -3.80 11.18 -2.50
N GLY A 34 -5.04 10.83 -2.14
CA GLY A 34 -5.70 9.62 -2.62
C GLY A 34 -5.75 9.56 -4.15
N ASN A 35 -6.04 10.67 -4.83
CA ASN A 35 -6.03 10.72 -6.30
C ASN A 35 -4.65 10.39 -6.90
N LYS A 36 -3.56 10.78 -6.22
CA LYS A 36 -2.18 10.51 -6.67
C LYS A 36 -1.75 9.06 -6.51
N ILE A 37 -2.32 8.32 -5.56
CA ILE A 37 -1.85 6.97 -5.20
C ILE A 37 -2.94 5.89 -5.28
N LYS A 38 -4.11 6.21 -5.84
CA LYS A 38 -5.33 5.37 -5.80
C LYS A 38 -5.13 3.89 -6.17
N ASN A 39 -4.19 3.57 -7.05
CA ASN A 39 -3.95 2.21 -7.54
C ASN A 39 -2.83 1.48 -6.79
N GLU A 40 -2.23 2.13 -5.80
CA GLU A 40 -1.06 1.66 -5.08
C GLU A 40 -1.36 1.42 -3.59
N VAL A 41 -2.52 1.87 -3.10
CA VAL A 41 -2.90 1.75 -1.69
C VAL A 41 -3.12 0.29 -1.30
N LEU A 42 -2.62 -0.06 -0.11
CA LEU A 42 -2.84 -1.37 0.47
C LEU A 42 -4.34 -1.65 0.64
N GLY A 43 -4.76 -2.89 0.37
CA GLY A 43 -6.16 -3.30 0.51
C GLY A 43 -6.67 -3.14 1.94
N THR A 44 -7.99 -2.94 2.10
CA THR A 44 -8.58 -2.64 3.41
C THR A 44 -9.41 -3.77 4.01
N ASP A 45 -9.60 -4.86 3.27
CA ASP A 45 -10.31 -6.05 3.74
C ASP A 45 -9.47 -6.82 4.77
N LYS A 46 -10.12 -7.69 5.54
CA LYS A 46 -9.50 -8.50 6.61
C LYS A 46 -8.27 -9.30 6.16
N ASP A 47 -8.19 -9.65 4.87
CA ASP A 47 -7.08 -10.43 4.32
C ASP A 47 -5.77 -9.60 4.27
N PHE A 48 -5.85 -8.29 4.50
CA PHE A 48 -4.72 -7.36 4.55
C PHE A 48 -4.32 -6.97 5.99
N ASP A 49 -4.98 -7.47 7.04
CA ASP A 49 -4.72 -7.06 8.43
C ASP A 49 -3.26 -7.32 8.86
N ASP A 50 -2.69 -8.44 8.42
CA ASP A 50 -1.27 -8.74 8.65
C ASP A 50 -0.34 -7.74 7.94
N ALA A 51 -0.73 -7.26 6.76
CA ALA A 51 0.06 -6.28 6.02
C ALA A 51 -0.03 -4.89 6.65
N TRP A 52 -1.15 -4.53 7.25
CA TRP A 52 -1.25 -3.33 8.09
C TRP A 52 -0.42 -3.46 9.36
N SER A 53 -0.37 -4.65 9.96
CA SER A 53 0.51 -4.96 11.09
C SER A 53 1.99 -4.82 10.70
N ASP A 54 2.36 -5.26 9.49
CA ASP A 54 3.71 -5.07 8.93
C ASP A 54 4.07 -3.58 8.76
N GLN A 55 3.12 -2.75 8.30
CA GLN A 55 3.33 -1.30 8.23
C GLN A 55 3.55 -0.67 9.60
N PHE A 56 2.88 -1.19 10.64
CA PHE A 56 3.11 -0.74 12.01
C PHE A 56 4.50 -1.12 12.52
N LYS A 57 4.96 -2.35 12.28
CA LYS A 57 6.34 -2.74 12.59
C LYS A 57 7.38 -1.86 11.88
N LYS A 58 7.08 -1.43 10.64
CA LYS A 58 7.91 -0.47 9.89
C LYS A 58 7.92 0.91 10.57
N LEU A 59 6.76 1.40 11.02
CA LEU A 59 6.64 2.63 11.80
C LEU A 59 7.43 2.59 13.12
N GLU A 60 7.38 1.48 13.84
CA GLU A 60 8.10 1.32 15.11
C GLU A 60 9.62 1.48 14.95
N LYS A 61 10.17 1.08 13.80
CA LYS A 61 11.60 1.17 13.49
C LYS A 61 12.01 2.55 12.97
N GLU A 62 11.06 3.41 12.62
CA GLU A 62 11.36 4.71 12.03
C GLU A 62 11.67 5.77 13.10
N ALA A 63 12.77 6.51 12.91
CA ALA A 63 13.19 7.57 13.82
C ALA A 63 12.56 8.94 13.48
N LYS A 64 12.37 9.25 12.20
CA LYS A 64 11.86 10.55 11.72
C LYS A 64 10.46 10.39 11.15
N ILE A 65 9.46 10.70 11.98
CA ILE A 65 8.04 10.60 11.63
C ILE A 65 7.27 11.85 12.09
N PRO A 66 6.20 12.25 11.37
CA PRO A 66 5.34 13.34 11.79
C PRO A 66 4.63 13.00 13.11
N SER A 67 4.16 14.04 13.80
CA SER A 67 3.51 13.95 15.12
C SER A 67 2.30 13.00 15.13
N SER A 68 1.51 12.98 14.06
CA SER A 68 0.35 12.10 13.93
C SER A 68 0.72 10.62 13.93
N LEU A 69 1.78 10.24 13.21
CA LEU A 69 2.31 8.88 13.21
C LEU A 69 3.05 8.55 14.51
N LYS A 70 3.72 9.53 15.12
CA LYS A 70 4.34 9.35 16.45
C LYS A 70 3.30 9.00 17.51
N ALA A 71 2.15 9.69 17.51
CA ALA A 71 1.07 9.39 18.44
C ALA A 71 0.53 7.95 18.27
N ILE A 72 0.45 7.45 17.02
CA ILE A 72 0.05 6.06 16.74
C ILE A 72 1.10 5.09 17.27
N LYS A 73 2.39 5.33 16.97
CA LYS A 73 3.52 4.53 17.45
C LYS A 73 3.53 4.43 18.98
N ASP A 74 3.48 5.56 19.67
CA ASP A 74 3.59 5.62 21.13
C ASP A 74 2.38 4.96 21.81
N LYS A 75 1.16 5.10 21.25
CA LYS A 75 -0.07 4.54 21.81
C LYS A 75 -0.18 3.02 21.64
N HIS A 76 0.35 2.48 20.55
CA HIS A 76 0.15 1.07 20.16
C HIS A 76 1.43 0.24 20.22
N GLN A 77 2.49 0.76 20.84
CA GLN A 77 3.79 0.09 20.96
C GLN A 77 3.64 -1.34 21.50
N GLY A 78 4.25 -2.31 20.80
CA GLY A 78 4.18 -3.72 21.16
C GLY A 78 2.82 -4.40 20.91
N ASN A 79 1.88 -3.72 20.24
CA ASN A 79 0.60 -4.28 19.81
C ASN A 79 0.39 -4.05 18.30
N ASP A 80 1.04 -4.89 17.50
CA ASP A 80 1.07 -4.77 16.03
C ASP A 80 -0.32 -4.76 15.40
N LYS A 81 -1.25 -5.54 15.93
CA LYS A 81 -2.61 -5.64 15.38
C LYS A 81 -3.35 -4.31 15.53
N ASN A 82 -3.39 -3.77 16.75
CA ASN A 82 -4.08 -2.49 16.99
C ASN A 82 -3.32 -1.32 16.34
N GLY A 83 -1.98 -1.38 16.30
CA GLY A 83 -1.16 -0.41 15.60
C GLY A 83 -1.38 -0.42 14.09
N GLY A 84 -1.54 -1.61 13.50
CA GLY A 84 -1.87 -1.77 12.09
C GLY A 84 -3.21 -1.14 11.73
N GLU A 85 -4.26 -1.42 12.52
CA GLU A 85 -5.58 -0.78 12.33
C GLU A 85 -5.52 0.74 12.51
N ALA A 86 -4.70 1.25 13.44
CA ALA A 86 -4.50 2.68 13.61
C ALA A 86 -3.80 3.33 12.39
N ILE A 87 -2.79 2.68 11.80
CA ILE A 87 -2.16 3.15 10.55
C ILE A 87 -3.14 3.12 9.39
N LYS A 88 -3.94 2.05 9.26
CA LYS A 88 -4.99 1.93 8.24
C LYS A 88 -5.98 3.09 8.33
N GLY A 89 -6.43 3.43 9.54
CA GLY A 89 -7.27 4.61 9.79
C GLY A 89 -6.58 5.92 9.43
N TRP A 90 -5.30 6.07 9.81
CA TRP A 90 -4.50 7.24 9.44
C TRP A 90 -4.36 7.42 7.93
N CYS A 91 -4.10 6.34 7.20
CA CYS A 91 -4.00 6.35 5.74
C CYS A 91 -5.31 6.80 5.08
N ARG A 92 -6.46 6.34 5.58
CA ARG A 92 -7.77 6.80 5.09
C ARG A 92 -7.94 8.32 5.23
N MET A 93 -7.56 8.89 6.38
CA MET A 93 -7.58 10.35 6.56
C MET A 93 -6.62 11.06 5.60
N MET A 94 -5.41 10.52 5.41
CA MET A 94 -4.44 11.12 4.48
C MET A 94 -4.91 11.11 3.03
N TYR A 95 -5.69 10.11 2.60
CA TYR A 95 -6.20 10.06 1.23
C TYR A 95 -7.15 11.22 0.90
N GLU A 96 -7.86 11.75 1.90
CA GLU A 96 -8.78 12.87 1.76
C GLU A 96 -8.06 14.23 1.79
N ASN A 97 -6.81 14.27 2.27
CA ASN A 97 -6.05 15.50 2.32
C ASN A 97 -5.77 16.05 0.91
N THR A 98 -5.93 17.38 0.78
CA THR A 98 -5.57 18.10 -0.44
C THR A 98 -4.06 18.02 -0.66
N TYR A 99 -3.66 17.42 -1.78
CA TYR A 99 -2.28 17.41 -2.26
C TYR A 99 -1.95 18.73 -2.97
N GLN A 100 -2.79 19.16 -3.91
CA GLN A 100 -2.65 20.47 -4.57
C GLN A 100 -3.99 21.07 -4.95
N SER A 101 -4.04 22.39 -5.03
CA SER A 101 -5.18 23.15 -5.57
C SER A 101 -4.68 24.43 -6.25
N LYS A 102 -5.59 25.23 -6.83
CA LYS A 102 -5.22 26.54 -7.39
C LYS A 102 -4.67 27.53 -6.35
N LEU A 103 -4.96 27.33 -5.07
CA LEU A 103 -4.58 28.24 -3.99
C LEU A 103 -3.46 27.68 -3.09
N VAL A 104 -3.17 26.38 -3.20
CA VAL A 104 -2.23 25.66 -2.34
C VAL A 104 -1.31 24.83 -3.22
N GLY A 105 0.00 25.07 -3.08
CA GLY A 105 1.03 24.30 -3.79
C GLY A 105 1.06 22.82 -3.39
N ALA A 106 1.78 22.02 -4.17
CA ALA A 106 1.90 20.60 -3.95
C ALA A 106 2.49 20.25 -2.57
N LYS A 107 1.79 19.41 -1.82
CA LYS A 107 2.25 18.88 -0.52
C LYS A 107 3.06 17.61 -0.72
N GLU A 108 4.27 17.77 -1.27
CA GLU A 108 5.17 16.64 -1.58
C GLU A 108 5.56 15.82 -0.35
N ASP A 109 5.79 16.48 0.80
CA ASP A 109 6.16 15.76 2.03
C ASP A 109 5.01 14.89 2.55
N ASP A 110 3.76 15.39 2.52
CA ASP A 110 2.59 14.61 2.90
C ASP A 110 2.39 13.42 1.96
N LEU A 111 2.57 13.63 0.65
CA LEU A 111 2.51 12.55 -0.34
C LEU A 111 3.60 11.50 -0.09
N LYS A 112 4.84 11.92 0.17
CA LYS A 112 5.97 11.03 0.44
C LYS A 112 5.77 10.19 1.70
N ILE A 113 5.31 10.81 2.78
CA ILE A 113 5.02 10.10 4.03
C ILE A 113 3.85 9.13 3.84
N THR A 114 2.79 9.56 3.14
CA THR A 114 1.65 8.69 2.83
C THR A 114 2.08 7.49 2.00
N LYS A 115 2.87 7.69 0.94
CA LYS A 115 3.44 6.58 0.15
C LYS A 115 4.25 5.61 1.02
N LYS A 116 5.04 6.11 1.96
CA LYS A 116 5.91 5.28 2.81
C LYS A 116 5.14 4.30 3.72
N PHE A 117 3.99 4.73 4.25
CA PHE A 117 3.25 3.98 5.27
C PHE A 117 1.90 3.41 4.81
N CYS A 118 1.39 3.86 3.66
CA CYS A 118 0.11 3.41 3.10
C CYS A 118 0.23 2.54 1.86
N ILE A 119 1.45 2.37 1.34
CA ILE A 119 1.78 1.48 0.24
C ILE A 119 2.76 0.44 0.78
N LEU A 120 2.41 -0.83 0.60
CA LEU A 120 3.30 -1.97 0.83
C LEU A 120 3.56 -2.62 -0.52
N THR A 121 4.81 -2.89 -0.88
CA THR A 121 5.11 -3.66 -2.08
C THR A 121 4.95 -5.16 -1.83
N LEU A 122 4.77 -5.94 -2.89
CA LEU A 122 4.78 -7.41 -2.80
C LEU A 122 6.09 -7.94 -2.20
N SER A 123 7.23 -7.34 -2.53
CA SER A 123 8.54 -7.70 -1.97
C SER A 123 8.61 -7.47 -0.46
N GLU A 124 8.16 -6.31 0.03
CA GLU A 124 8.10 -6.04 1.47
C GLU A 124 7.18 -7.04 2.17
N ARG A 125 5.98 -7.29 1.62
CA ARG A 125 5.04 -8.27 2.19
C ARG A 125 5.61 -9.68 2.20
N LEU A 126 6.26 -10.10 1.11
CA LEU A 126 6.93 -11.40 1.03
C LEU A 126 7.99 -11.52 2.11
N THR A 127 8.89 -10.55 2.21
CA THR A 127 9.98 -10.53 3.19
C THR A 127 9.47 -10.67 4.62
N ASN A 128 8.33 -10.06 4.94
CA ASN A 128 7.72 -10.17 6.27
C ASN A 128 6.99 -11.50 6.51
N SER A 129 6.62 -12.22 5.45
CA SER A 129 5.76 -13.42 5.52
C SER A 129 6.49 -14.76 5.37
N ILE A 130 7.74 -14.74 4.91
CA ILE A 130 8.55 -15.94 4.65
C ILE A 130 9.27 -16.39 5.93
N GLN A 131 9.40 -17.71 6.12
CA GLN A 131 10.05 -18.29 7.30
C GLN A 131 11.57 -18.17 7.19
N SER A 132 12.27 -18.29 8.32
CA SER A 132 13.74 -18.29 8.34
C SER A 132 14.30 -19.41 7.46
N GLY A 133 14.96 -19.04 6.35
CA GLY A 133 15.53 -19.96 5.36
C GLY A 133 14.89 -19.83 3.98
N ASP A 134 13.68 -19.28 3.90
CA ASP A 134 13.04 -18.88 2.65
C ASP A 134 13.58 -17.52 2.22
N LYS A 135 13.73 -17.32 0.91
CA LYS A 135 14.11 -16.05 0.31
C LYS A 135 13.33 -15.82 -0.97
N ILE A 136 13.15 -14.54 -1.32
CA ILE A 136 12.82 -14.17 -2.70
C ILE A 136 13.98 -14.63 -3.59
N LEU A 137 13.68 -15.34 -4.67
CA LEU A 137 14.67 -15.83 -5.62
C LEU A 137 15.32 -14.64 -6.34
N SER A 138 16.62 -14.75 -6.59
CA SER A 138 17.39 -13.75 -7.35
C SER A 138 16.88 -13.65 -8.78
N PHE A 139 16.94 -12.44 -9.34
CA PHE A 139 16.62 -12.17 -10.74
C PHE A 139 17.85 -12.15 -11.65
N ASP A 140 19.04 -12.41 -11.08
CA ASP A 140 20.31 -12.26 -11.78
C ASP A 140 20.78 -13.58 -12.39
N ASN A 141 21.14 -13.52 -13.68
CA ASN A 141 21.96 -14.46 -14.47
C ASN A 141 21.97 -15.94 -14.05
N GLY A 142 20.80 -16.50 -13.72
CA GLY A 142 20.64 -17.92 -13.40
C GLY A 142 21.10 -18.37 -12.02
N THR A 143 21.42 -17.47 -11.08
CA THR A 143 21.85 -17.82 -9.71
C THR A 143 20.89 -18.78 -9.02
N ASP A 144 19.58 -18.56 -9.18
CA ASP A 144 18.53 -19.40 -8.59
C ASP A 144 17.77 -20.21 -9.67
N SER A 145 18.41 -20.51 -10.82
CA SER A 145 17.80 -21.22 -11.96
C SER A 145 17.17 -22.55 -11.60
N SER A 146 17.83 -23.38 -10.78
CA SER A 146 17.27 -24.66 -10.30
C SER A 146 16.01 -24.48 -9.45
N SER A 147 15.93 -23.40 -8.67
CA SER A 147 14.74 -23.08 -7.89
C SER A 147 13.59 -22.61 -8.77
N TYR A 148 13.88 -21.83 -9.83
CA TYR A 148 12.86 -21.48 -10.82
C TYR A 148 12.39 -22.68 -11.64
N GLN A 149 13.27 -23.61 -12.00
CA GLN A 149 12.88 -24.87 -12.64
C GLN A 149 11.94 -25.68 -11.73
N SER A 150 12.29 -25.82 -10.45
CA SER A 150 11.40 -26.48 -9.49
C SER A 150 10.06 -25.75 -9.34
N ASN A 151 10.04 -24.41 -9.35
CA ASN A 151 8.80 -23.64 -9.31
C ASN A 151 7.99 -23.77 -10.61
N TYR A 152 8.64 -23.98 -11.75
CA TYR A 152 8.01 -24.29 -13.02
C TYR A 152 7.25 -25.60 -12.98
N ASP A 153 7.87 -26.66 -12.47
CA ASP A 153 7.27 -27.99 -12.40
C ASP A 153 6.00 -28.02 -11.53
N LYS A 154 5.86 -27.07 -10.60
CA LYS A 154 4.67 -26.92 -9.74
C LYS A 154 3.47 -26.30 -10.47
N ILE A 155 3.67 -25.68 -11.63
CA ILE A 155 2.59 -24.97 -12.35
C ILE A 155 1.48 -25.92 -12.79
N LYS A 156 1.80 -27.18 -13.15
CA LYS A 156 0.79 -28.18 -13.55
C LYS A 156 -0.25 -28.44 -12.46
N ASP A 157 0.18 -28.41 -11.20
CA ASP A 157 -0.63 -28.74 -10.03
C ASP A 157 -1.27 -27.48 -9.41
N HIS A 158 -1.21 -26.35 -10.11
CA HIS A 158 -1.76 -25.09 -9.62
C HIS A 158 -3.29 -25.07 -9.66
N ASP A 159 -3.87 -24.82 -8.48
CA ASP A 159 -5.31 -24.64 -8.27
C ASP A 159 -5.63 -23.16 -7.99
N ASP A 160 -6.33 -22.52 -8.92
CA ASP A 160 -6.69 -21.10 -8.84
C ASP A 160 -7.54 -20.76 -7.60
N LYS A 161 -8.29 -21.74 -7.06
CA LYS A 161 -9.18 -21.50 -5.89
C LYS A 161 -8.38 -21.30 -4.61
N THR A 162 -7.33 -22.08 -4.43
CA THR A 162 -6.54 -22.11 -3.20
C THR A 162 -5.26 -21.28 -3.32
N MET A 163 -4.65 -21.25 -4.52
CA MET A 163 -3.35 -20.63 -4.78
C MET A 163 -3.42 -19.26 -5.46
N GLY A 164 -4.63 -18.73 -5.68
CA GLY A 164 -4.87 -17.48 -6.40
C GLY A 164 -4.89 -17.68 -7.91
N ILE A 165 -5.48 -16.76 -8.68
CA ILE A 165 -5.65 -16.94 -10.13
C ILE A 165 -4.30 -16.88 -10.84
N LEU A 166 -3.94 -17.97 -11.55
CA LEU A 166 -2.70 -18.02 -12.32
C LEU A 166 -2.73 -17.01 -13.48
N PRO A 167 -1.76 -16.06 -13.56
CA PRO A 167 -1.68 -15.14 -14.67
C PRO A 167 -1.43 -15.87 -15.98
N LYS A 168 -1.97 -15.34 -17.09
CA LYS A 168 -1.85 -15.95 -18.43
C LYS A 168 -0.41 -16.32 -18.80
N GLU A 169 0.55 -15.43 -18.51
CA GLU A 169 1.98 -15.64 -18.77
C GLU A 169 2.57 -16.87 -18.07
N LEU A 170 2.00 -17.29 -16.94
CA LEU A 170 2.36 -18.53 -16.24
C LEU A 170 1.45 -19.69 -16.63
N SER A 171 0.18 -19.44 -16.92
CA SER A 171 -0.78 -20.47 -17.34
C SER A 171 -0.36 -21.16 -18.64
N ASP A 172 0.23 -20.42 -19.57
CA ASP A 172 0.72 -20.99 -20.84
C ASP A 172 1.78 -22.08 -20.60
N LEU A 173 2.51 -22.02 -19.48
CA LEU A 173 3.52 -23.02 -19.10
C LEU A 173 2.93 -24.38 -18.74
N LYS A 174 1.63 -24.47 -18.40
CA LYS A 174 0.94 -25.76 -18.16
C LYS A 174 1.03 -26.71 -19.35
N ASN A 175 1.13 -26.17 -20.57
CA ASN A 175 1.21 -26.96 -21.80
C ASN A 175 2.64 -27.35 -22.20
N HIS A 176 3.66 -26.92 -21.43
CA HIS A 176 5.08 -27.05 -21.79
C HIS A 176 5.91 -27.71 -20.68
N GLN A 177 5.33 -28.67 -19.95
CA GLN A 177 5.92 -29.22 -18.71
C GLN A 177 7.31 -29.88 -18.89
N SER A 178 7.63 -30.40 -20.07
CA SER A 178 8.97 -30.97 -20.36
C SER A 178 10.05 -29.92 -20.62
N GLU A 179 9.71 -28.62 -20.64
CA GLU A 179 10.59 -27.53 -21.05
C GLU A 179 11.08 -26.66 -19.88
N ALA A 180 10.97 -27.15 -18.63
CA ALA A 180 11.41 -26.40 -17.45
C ALA A 180 12.87 -25.91 -17.56
N SER A 181 13.77 -26.74 -18.11
CA SER A 181 15.20 -26.41 -18.29
C SER A 181 15.45 -25.21 -19.20
N THR A 182 14.54 -24.90 -20.13
CA THR A 182 14.69 -23.81 -21.11
C THR A 182 13.70 -22.65 -20.89
N LYS A 183 12.56 -22.89 -20.21
CA LYS A 183 11.49 -21.90 -20.00
C LYS A 183 11.35 -21.39 -18.56
N TRP A 184 12.18 -21.83 -17.60
CA TRP A 184 12.15 -21.34 -16.21
C TRP A 184 12.31 -19.81 -16.09
N ASN A 185 12.99 -19.18 -17.05
CA ASN A 185 13.21 -17.73 -17.10
C ASN A 185 11.91 -16.92 -17.28
N VAL A 186 10.82 -17.55 -17.75
CA VAL A 186 9.49 -16.91 -17.79
C VAL A 186 9.02 -16.59 -16.37
N ILE A 187 9.22 -17.51 -15.43
CA ILE A 187 8.87 -17.30 -14.01
C ILE A 187 9.79 -16.24 -13.39
N GLN A 188 11.08 -16.29 -13.69
CA GLN A 188 12.01 -15.26 -13.22
C GLN A 188 11.60 -13.85 -13.70
N SER A 189 11.24 -13.73 -14.98
CA SER A 189 10.80 -12.47 -15.58
C SER A 189 9.49 -11.97 -14.95
N PHE A 190 8.53 -12.88 -14.75
CA PHE A 190 7.31 -12.62 -14.00
C PHE A 190 7.60 -12.06 -12.60
N CYS A 191 8.45 -12.76 -11.84
CA CYS A 191 8.82 -12.37 -10.49
C CYS A 191 9.48 -11.00 -10.44
N LYS A 192 10.46 -10.75 -11.33
CA LYS A 192 11.14 -9.46 -11.45
C LYS A 192 10.15 -8.31 -11.69
N LYS A 193 9.14 -8.54 -12.52
CA LYS A 193 8.09 -7.55 -12.82
C LYS A 193 7.14 -7.34 -11.64
N LYS A 194 6.83 -8.40 -10.88
CA LYS A 194 5.78 -8.38 -9.86
C LYS A 194 6.27 -7.99 -8.47
N VAL A 195 7.46 -8.39 -8.02
CA VAL A 195 7.83 -8.14 -6.61
C VAL A 195 7.87 -6.66 -6.24
N SER A 196 8.10 -5.76 -7.19
CA SER A 196 8.11 -4.30 -6.96
C SER A 196 6.73 -3.65 -7.01
N ILE A 197 5.67 -4.34 -7.44
CA ILE A 197 4.34 -3.73 -7.53
C ILE A 197 3.73 -3.57 -6.13
N PRO A 198 2.84 -2.57 -5.94
CA PRO A 198 2.05 -2.45 -4.73
C PRO A 198 1.19 -3.69 -4.47
N PHE A 199 1.13 -4.10 -3.21
CA PHE A 199 0.31 -5.19 -2.73
C PHE A 199 -1.14 -4.71 -2.55
N THR A 200 -1.91 -4.78 -3.62
CA THR A 200 -3.32 -4.38 -3.64
C THR A 200 -4.28 -5.55 -3.80
N LYS A 201 -3.77 -6.75 -4.12
CA LYS A 201 -4.55 -7.96 -4.39
C LYS A 201 -3.91 -9.18 -3.72
N ILE A 202 -4.74 -9.96 -3.04
CA ILE A 202 -4.33 -11.20 -2.35
C ILE A 202 -3.82 -12.25 -3.33
N ASP A 203 -4.45 -12.39 -4.49
CA ASP A 203 -4.03 -13.38 -5.49
C ASP A 203 -2.63 -13.09 -6.02
N ASP A 204 -2.30 -11.82 -6.30
CA ASP A 204 -0.95 -11.46 -6.71
C ASP A 204 0.07 -11.90 -5.65
N PHE A 205 -0.22 -11.70 -4.36
CA PHE A 205 0.64 -12.15 -3.26
C PHE A 205 0.78 -13.68 -3.20
N LYS A 206 -0.32 -14.43 -3.31
CA LYS A 206 -0.27 -15.90 -3.32
C LYS A 206 0.61 -16.42 -4.47
N ILE A 207 0.44 -15.85 -5.66
CA ILE A 207 1.20 -16.22 -6.86
C ILE A 207 2.69 -15.89 -6.67
N VAL A 208 3.05 -14.67 -6.25
CA VAL A 208 4.48 -14.34 -6.05
C VAL A 208 5.08 -15.13 -4.89
N LYS A 209 4.33 -15.41 -3.82
CA LYS A 209 4.80 -16.26 -2.72
C LYS A 209 5.05 -17.67 -3.21
N LYS A 210 4.21 -18.21 -4.09
CA LYS A 210 4.38 -19.56 -4.62
C LYS A 210 5.55 -19.66 -5.59
N TYR A 211 5.68 -18.73 -6.53
CA TYR A 211 6.59 -18.91 -7.65
C TYR A 211 7.89 -18.09 -7.59
N CYS A 212 7.96 -17.10 -6.71
CA CYS A 212 9.10 -16.18 -6.61
C CYS A 212 9.95 -16.39 -5.35
N THR A 213 9.65 -17.39 -4.52
CA THR A 213 10.45 -17.72 -3.35
C THR A 213 11.03 -19.13 -3.43
N LYS A 214 12.13 -19.34 -2.71
CA LYS A 214 12.68 -20.67 -2.46
C LYS A 214 11.73 -21.42 -1.51
N ASN A 215 11.46 -22.69 -1.82
CA ASN A 215 10.72 -23.61 -0.94
C ASN A 215 9.34 -23.13 -0.46
N SER A 216 8.56 -22.47 -1.31
CA SER A 216 7.13 -22.28 -1.08
C SER A 216 6.39 -23.64 -1.03
N SER A 217 6.51 -24.31 0.10
CA SER A 217 5.72 -25.49 0.43
C SER A 217 4.24 -25.12 0.28
N THR A 218 3.51 -26.05 -0.35
CA THR A 218 2.06 -26.07 -0.59
C THR A 218 1.24 -25.37 0.49
#